data_AF-A0A964ZMJ8-F1
#
_entry.id   AF-A0A964ZMJ8-F1
#
_cell.length_a   1.000
_cell.length_b   1.000
_cell.length_c   1.000
_cell.angle_alpha   90.00
_cell.angle_beta   90.00
_cell.angle_gamma   90.00
#
_symmetry.space_group_name_H-M   'P 1'
#
loop_
_entity.id
_entity.type
_entity.pdbx_description
1 polymer ?
#
loop_
_entity_poly.entity_id
_entity_poly.type
_entity_poly.pdbx_seq_one_letter_code
_entity_poly.pdbx_strand_id
1 'polypeptide(L)'
;MQKIKVTTPVVDLDGDEMTRIIWAFIKDRLIFPYLDLELDYYDLGIEYRDKTNDQVTIDSANAILKHGVGVKCATITPDEARVKEFNLKQMWKSPNGTIRNILDGVVFREPIIIKNVPRLVPHWNKPIVIGRHAHGDQYRATDYKVPGAGTVTMTFVPQDGGKPVEMEVAKFKDRGV
;
A
#
# COMPACT_ATOMS: atom_id res chain seq x y z
N MET A 1 -11.56 29.84 -20.35
CA MET A 1 -10.99 30.18 -19.04
C MET A 1 -9.52 29.80 -19.07
N GLN A 2 -8.67 30.63 -18.46
CA GLN A 2 -7.27 30.27 -18.24
C GLN A 2 -7.21 29.18 -17.16
N LYS A 3 -6.40 28.14 -17.36
CA LYS A 3 -6.19 27.08 -16.37
C LYS A 3 -5.42 27.62 -15.17
N ILE A 4 -5.67 27.06 -13.98
CA ILE A 4 -4.92 27.38 -12.77
C ILE A 4 -3.55 26.71 -12.88
N LYS A 5 -2.48 27.51 -12.79
CA LYS A 5 -1.11 27.03 -12.86
C LYS A 5 -0.68 26.38 -11.55
N VAL A 6 -0.22 25.14 -11.61
CA VAL A 6 0.39 24.44 -10.47
C VAL A 6 1.91 24.50 -10.60
N THR A 7 2.60 24.92 -9.54
CA THR A 7 4.05 25.22 -9.60
C THR A 7 4.94 24.03 -9.32
N THR A 8 4.42 22.99 -8.66
CA THR A 8 5.17 21.79 -8.26
C THR A 8 4.50 20.58 -8.88
N PRO A 9 5.24 19.68 -9.54
CA PRO A 9 4.68 18.45 -10.07
C PRO A 9 4.01 17.61 -8.97
N VAL A 10 2.96 16.89 -9.33
CA VAL A 10 2.32 15.91 -8.46
C VAL A 10 2.64 14.52 -8.97
N VAL A 11 3.02 13.61 -8.05
CA VAL A 11 3.27 12.22 -8.44
C VAL A 11 1.94 11.51 -8.65
N ASP A 12 1.73 10.97 -9.85
CA ASP A 12 0.51 10.24 -10.23
C ASP A 12 0.79 8.74 -10.28
N LEU A 13 0.22 8.01 -9.33
CA LEU A 13 0.40 6.57 -9.21
C LEU A 13 -0.88 5.89 -9.74
N ASP A 14 -0.82 5.40 -10.97
CA ASP A 14 -1.96 4.73 -11.62
C ASP A 14 -2.26 3.37 -10.99
N GLY A 15 -3.37 2.74 -11.38
CA GLY A 15 -3.87 1.55 -10.70
C GLY A 15 -4.54 0.53 -11.61
N ASP A 16 -5.42 -0.26 -11.02
CA ASP A 16 -5.99 -1.46 -11.62
C ASP A 16 -7.53 -1.40 -11.75
N GLU A 17 -8.08 -2.32 -12.53
CA GLU A 17 -9.51 -2.62 -12.65
C GLU A 17 -10.41 -1.38 -12.87
N MET A 18 -11.58 -1.33 -12.23
CA MET A 18 -12.52 -0.23 -12.38
C MET A 18 -11.95 1.10 -11.89
N THR A 19 -11.06 1.07 -10.89
CA THR A 19 -10.45 2.30 -10.39
C THR A 19 -9.56 2.95 -11.44
N ARG A 20 -8.84 2.19 -12.28
CA ARG A 20 -8.07 2.75 -13.40
C ARG A 20 -8.94 3.49 -14.41
N ILE A 21 -10.12 2.95 -14.72
CA ILE A 21 -11.07 3.59 -15.66
C ILE A 21 -11.62 4.89 -15.07
N ILE A 22 -12.03 4.86 -13.80
CA ILE A 22 -12.51 6.06 -13.09
C ILE A 22 -11.39 7.10 -12.96
N TRP A 23 -10.14 6.66 -12.73
CA TRP A 23 -8.98 7.52 -12.61
C TRP A 23 -8.72 8.34 -13.88
N ALA A 24 -8.78 7.69 -15.04
CA ALA A 24 -8.68 8.37 -16.33
C ALA A 24 -9.80 9.41 -16.51
N PHE A 25 -11.05 9.04 -16.22
CA PHE A 25 -12.17 9.98 -16.30
C PHE A 25 -11.98 11.20 -15.39
N ILE A 26 -11.56 11.00 -14.14
CA ILE A 26 -11.32 12.10 -13.19
C ILE A 26 -10.26 13.05 -13.76
N LYS A 27 -9.11 12.52 -14.21
CA LYS A 27 -8.03 13.33 -14.78
C LYS A 27 -8.51 14.14 -16.00
N ASP A 28 -9.15 13.47 -16.95
CA ASP A 28 -9.54 14.08 -18.23
C ASP A 28 -10.71 15.06 -18.12
N ARG A 29 -11.69 14.79 -17.24
CA ARG A 29 -12.92 15.59 -17.15
C ARG A 29 -12.92 16.59 -16.00
N LEU A 30 -12.23 16.28 -14.91
CA LEU A 30 -12.35 17.03 -13.66
C LEU A 30 -11.05 17.73 -13.24
N ILE A 31 -9.89 17.35 -13.79
CA ILE A 31 -8.59 17.94 -13.44
C ILE A 31 -8.01 18.77 -14.59
N PHE A 32 -7.62 18.13 -15.69
CA PHE A 32 -6.91 18.79 -16.80
C PHE A 32 -7.67 19.91 -17.51
N PRO A 33 -9.01 19.96 -17.55
CA PRO A 33 -9.72 21.12 -18.10
C PRO A 33 -9.52 22.39 -17.27
N TYR A 34 -9.16 22.26 -15.99
CA TYR A 34 -9.12 23.36 -15.02
C TYR A 34 -7.71 23.67 -14.52
N LEU A 35 -6.81 22.68 -14.49
CA LEU A 35 -5.43 22.82 -14.00
C LEU A 35 -4.40 22.66 -15.14
N ASP A 36 -3.42 23.56 -15.15
CA ASP A 36 -2.15 23.37 -15.85
C ASP A 36 -1.18 22.73 -14.84
N LEU A 37 -1.15 21.40 -14.87
CA LEU A 37 -0.54 20.53 -13.87
C LEU A 37 0.42 19.55 -14.55
N GLU A 38 1.68 19.58 -14.13
CA GLU A 38 2.65 18.55 -14.48
C GLU A 38 2.50 17.33 -13.57
N LEU A 39 2.45 16.14 -14.17
CA LEU A 39 2.39 14.88 -13.44
C LEU A 39 3.69 14.11 -13.63
N ASP A 40 4.30 13.67 -12.52
CA ASP A 40 5.36 12.67 -12.52
C ASP A 40 4.69 11.29 -12.43
N TYR A 41 4.48 10.66 -13.58
CA TYR A 41 3.58 9.51 -13.75
C TYR A 41 4.28 8.17 -13.53
N TYR A 42 3.65 7.31 -12.73
CA TYR A 42 4.08 5.94 -12.46
C TYR A 42 2.90 4.98 -12.62
N ASP A 43 3.01 4.02 -13.55
CA ASP A 43 2.00 2.99 -13.73
C ASP A 43 2.18 1.88 -12.69
N LEU A 44 1.33 1.84 -11.65
CA LEU A 44 1.34 0.75 -10.67
C LEU A 44 0.33 -0.36 -10.99
N GLY A 45 -0.19 -0.40 -12.21
CA GLY A 45 -0.97 -1.52 -12.72
C GLY A 45 -0.20 -2.83 -12.59
N ILE A 46 -0.91 -3.92 -12.25
CA ILE A 46 -0.31 -5.21 -11.90
C ILE A 46 0.64 -5.74 -12.97
N GLU A 47 0.31 -5.57 -14.25
CA GLU A 47 1.14 -6.02 -15.38
C GLU A 47 2.43 -5.20 -15.51
N TYR A 48 2.38 -3.88 -15.28
CA TYR A 48 3.57 -3.02 -15.36
C TYR A 48 4.48 -3.22 -14.15
N ARG A 49 3.90 -3.43 -12.96
CA ARG A 49 4.66 -3.87 -11.78
C ARG A 49 5.35 -5.20 -12.05
N ASP A 50 4.65 -6.19 -12.59
CA ASP A 50 5.29 -7.47 -12.94
C ASP A 50 6.41 -7.30 -13.98
N LYS A 51 6.18 -6.51 -15.03
CA LYS A 51 7.18 -6.20 -16.06
C LYS A 51 8.47 -5.63 -15.47
N THR A 52 8.34 -4.71 -14.52
CA THR A 52 9.46 -3.99 -13.88
C THR A 52 10.03 -4.69 -12.64
N ASN A 53 9.57 -5.91 -12.33
CA ASN A 53 9.90 -6.61 -11.09
C ASN A 53 9.59 -5.77 -9.84
N ASP A 54 8.48 -5.03 -9.88
CA ASP A 54 7.95 -4.13 -8.86
C ASP A 54 8.82 -2.90 -8.56
N GLN A 55 9.85 -2.63 -9.38
CA GLN A 55 10.72 -1.47 -9.22
C GLN A 55 9.96 -0.14 -9.36
N VAL A 56 8.96 -0.08 -10.25
CA VAL A 56 8.11 1.12 -10.44
C VAL A 56 7.42 1.56 -9.14
N THR A 57 7.07 0.61 -8.27
CA THR A 57 6.47 0.90 -6.95
C THR A 57 7.46 1.65 -6.06
N ILE A 58 8.73 1.23 -6.04
CA ILE A 58 9.79 1.87 -5.26
C ILE A 58 10.11 3.26 -5.84
N ASP A 59 10.23 3.36 -7.16
CA ASP A 59 10.52 4.62 -7.85
C ASP A 59 9.43 5.66 -7.58
N SER A 60 8.16 5.25 -7.60
CA SER A 60 7.03 6.13 -7.28
C SER A 60 7.09 6.66 -5.84
N ALA A 61 7.53 5.85 -4.87
CA ALA A 61 7.67 6.27 -3.48
C ALA A 61 8.80 7.31 -3.33
N ASN A 62 9.92 7.10 -4.02
CA ASN A 62 11.04 8.05 -4.04
C ASN A 62 10.65 9.36 -4.75
N ALA A 63 9.83 9.30 -5.80
CA ALA A 63 9.28 10.49 -6.44
C ALA A 63 8.39 11.28 -5.46
N ILE A 64 7.59 10.59 -4.63
CA ILE A 64 6.79 11.25 -3.58
C ILE A 64 7.71 11.94 -2.57
N LEU A 65 8.81 11.30 -2.13
CA LEU A 65 9.78 11.95 -1.24
C LEU A 65 10.40 13.21 -1.87
N LYS A 66 10.66 13.17 -3.19
CA LYS A 66 11.24 14.29 -3.94
C LYS A 66 10.27 15.48 -4.08
N HIS A 67 9.02 15.22 -4.46
CA HIS A 67 8.03 16.27 -4.79
C HIS A 67 7.10 16.63 -3.64
N GLY A 68 7.03 15.80 -2.59
CA GLY A 68 6.24 15.99 -1.38
C GLY A 68 4.77 15.57 -1.47
N VAL A 69 4.21 15.42 -2.68
CA VAL A 69 2.79 15.08 -2.88
C VAL A 69 2.63 13.97 -3.91
N GLY A 70 1.88 12.92 -3.53
CA GLY A 70 1.45 11.86 -4.43
C GLY A 70 -0.05 11.61 -4.35
N VAL A 71 -0.66 11.30 -5.49
CA VAL A 71 -2.05 10.85 -5.60
C VAL A 71 -2.06 9.45 -6.21
N LYS A 72 -2.82 8.54 -5.61
CA LYS A 72 -2.72 7.12 -5.93
C LYS A 72 -4.08 6.49 -6.20
N CYS A 73 -4.16 5.80 -7.33
CA CYS A 73 -5.25 4.91 -7.69
C CYS A 73 -5.15 3.55 -6.95
N ALA A 74 -6.26 2.85 -6.77
CA ALA A 74 -6.25 1.55 -6.11
C ALA A 74 -5.56 0.50 -6.98
N THR A 75 -4.83 -0.42 -6.34
CA THR A 75 -3.96 -1.41 -7.01
C THR A 75 -4.22 -2.80 -6.44
N ILE A 76 -4.16 -3.82 -7.29
CA ILE A 76 -4.24 -5.23 -6.91
C ILE A 76 -3.06 -5.58 -5.99
N THR A 77 -3.32 -6.30 -4.90
CA THR A 77 -2.28 -7.05 -4.18
C THR A 77 -2.50 -8.51 -4.54
N PRO A 78 -1.61 -9.14 -5.33
CA PRO A 78 -1.90 -10.45 -5.89
C PRO A 78 -1.86 -11.54 -4.81
N ASP A 79 -2.81 -12.46 -4.89
CA ASP A 79 -2.81 -13.77 -4.24
C ASP A 79 -2.55 -14.87 -5.28
N GLU A 80 -2.66 -16.15 -4.92
CA GLU A 80 -2.42 -17.26 -5.86
C GLU A 80 -3.37 -17.22 -7.06
N ALA A 81 -4.61 -16.77 -6.87
CA ALA A 81 -5.59 -16.66 -7.95
C ALA A 81 -5.19 -15.55 -8.92
N ARG A 82 -4.77 -14.39 -8.42
CA ARG A 82 -4.29 -13.27 -9.24
C ARG A 82 -2.97 -13.59 -9.96
N VAL A 83 -2.07 -14.34 -9.34
CA VAL A 83 -0.86 -14.84 -10.03
C VAL A 83 -1.23 -15.66 -11.25
N LYS A 84 -2.23 -16.54 -11.14
CA LYS A 84 -2.71 -17.35 -12.27
C LYS A 84 -3.47 -16.52 -13.30
N GLU A 85 -4.33 -15.61 -12.86
CA GLU A 85 -5.16 -14.76 -13.73
C GLU A 85 -4.30 -13.88 -14.65
N PHE A 86 -3.27 -13.24 -14.09
CA PHE A 86 -2.41 -12.30 -14.82
C PHE A 86 -1.09 -12.92 -15.28
N ASN A 87 -0.88 -14.23 -15.05
CA ASN A 87 0.37 -14.93 -15.36
C ASN A 87 1.62 -14.23 -14.80
N LEU A 88 1.57 -13.87 -13.53
CA LEU A 88 2.63 -13.10 -12.86
C LEU A 88 3.87 -13.96 -12.60
N LYS A 89 5.05 -13.33 -12.62
CA LYS A 89 6.33 -13.98 -12.29
C LYS A 89 6.34 -14.51 -10.85
N GLN A 90 5.73 -13.76 -9.94
CA GLN A 90 5.57 -14.12 -8.54
C GLN A 90 4.45 -13.34 -7.86
N MET A 91 4.13 -13.71 -6.63
CA MET A 91 3.19 -12.98 -5.77
C MET A 91 3.86 -11.71 -5.24
N TRP A 92 3.73 -10.60 -5.98
CA TRP A 92 4.28 -9.30 -5.58
C TRP A 92 3.66 -8.77 -4.28
N LYS A 93 4.46 -8.05 -3.50
CA LYS A 93 3.98 -7.40 -2.27
C LYS A 93 2.98 -6.28 -2.59
N SER A 94 2.21 -5.87 -1.58
CA SER A 94 1.26 -4.76 -1.75
C SER A 94 1.99 -3.45 -2.04
N PRO A 95 1.66 -2.72 -3.14
CA PRO A 95 2.27 -1.43 -3.42
C PRO A 95 2.08 -0.43 -2.28
N ASN A 96 0.91 -0.48 -1.62
CA ASN A 96 0.63 0.38 -0.48
C ASN A 96 1.56 0.10 0.71
N GLY A 97 1.95 -1.16 0.94
CA GLY A 97 2.89 -1.53 1.98
C GLY A 97 4.30 -1.02 1.67
N THR A 98 4.76 -1.25 0.44
CA THR A 98 6.08 -0.78 -0.03
C THR A 98 6.20 0.74 0.08
N ILE A 99 5.23 1.49 -0.46
CA ILE A 99 5.24 2.96 -0.40
C ILE A 99 5.24 3.46 1.04
N ARG A 100 4.36 2.92 1.91
CA ARG A 100 4.30 3.37 3.31
C ARG A 100 5.58 3.08 4.10
N ASN A 101 6.24 1.95 3.82
CA ASN A 101 7.51 1.62 4.46
C ASN A 101 8.64 2.57 4.05
N ILE A 102 8.60 3.09 2.81
CA ILE A 102 9.59 4.07 2.31
C ILE A 102 9.29 5.48 2.85
N LEU A 103 8.01 5.87 2.89
CA LEU A 103 7.61 7.20 3.34
C LEU A 103 7.58 7.38 4.86
N ASP A 104 7.52 6.29 5.62
CA ASP A 104 7.46 6.23 7.09
C ASP A 104 6.43 7.20 7.71
N GLY A 105 5.14 6.87 7.57
CA GLY A 105 4.06 7.78 7.95
C GLY A 105 2.82 7.12 8.55
N VAL A 106 1.89 7.97 8.99
CA VAL A 106 0.58 7.59 9.55
C VAL A 106 -0.49 7.72 8.47
N VAL A 107 -1.37 6.72 8.36
CA VAL A 107 -2.52 6.80 7.44
C VAL A 107 -3.72 7.34 8.20
N PHE A 108 -4.19 8.52 7.82
CA PHE A 108 -5.45 9.08 8.31
C PHE A 108 -6.60 8.67 7.40
N ARG A 109 -7.69 8.18 7.98
CA ARG A 109 -8.94 7.86 7.27
C ARG A 109 -10.07 8.71 7.83
N GLU A 110 -10.75 9.42 6.95
CA GLU A 110 -11.86 10.31 7.29
C GLU A 110 -13.07 10.03 6.38
N PRO A 111 -14.30 9.98 6.91
CA PRO A 111 -15.51 9.87 6.09
C PRO A 111 -15.90 11.21 5.44
N ILE A 112 -16.35 11.17 4.18
CA ILE A 112 -17.04 12.30 3.55
C ILE A 112 -18.52 12.23 3.97
N ILE A 113 -18.97 13.19 4.78
CA ILE A 113 -20.35 13.24 5.26
C ILE A 113 -21.23 13.94 4.21
N ILE A 114 -22.24 13.22 3.72
CA ILE A 114 -23.24 13.76 2.79
C ILE A 114 -24.59 13.83 3.51
N LYS A 115 -25.21 15.02 3.52
CA LYS A 115 -26.42 15.32 4.31
C LYS A 115 -27.58 14.35 4.07
N ASN A 116 -27.77 13.89 2.83
CA ASN A 116 -28.86 13.00 2.43
C ASN A 116 -28.48 11.52 2.39
N VAL A 117 -27.27 11.14 2.82
CA VAL A 117 -26.86 9.74 2.96
C VAL A 117 -26.94 9.35 4.45
N PRO A 118 -27.89 8.47 4.84
CA PRO A 118 -28.03 8.06 6.23
C PRO A 118 -26.81 7.25 6.70
N ARG A 119 -26.50 7.36 7.99
CA ARG A 119 -25.37 6.66 8.63
C ARG A 119 -25.87 5.51 9.48
N LEU A 120 -25.07 4.45 9.56
CA LEU A 120 -25.38 3.28 10.40
C LEU A 120 -25.49 3.64 11.88
N VAL A 121 -24.64 4.55 12.35
CA VAL A 121 -24.74 5.17 13.68
C VAL A 121 -25.31 6.59 13.50
N PRO A 122 -26.61 6.81 13.75
CA PRO A 122 -27.29 8.04 13.33
C PRO A 122 -26.75 9.32 13.95
N HIS A 123 -26.15 9.23 15.15
CA HIS A 123 -25.66 10.36 15.93
C HIS A 123 -24.24 10.82 15.55
N TRP A 124 -23.54 10.06 14.69
CA TRP A 124 -22.20 10.45 14.20
C TRP A 124 -22.30 11.53 13.13
N ASN A 125 -22.56 12.76 13.57
CA ASN A 125 -22.78 13.92 12.69
C ASN A 125 -21.51 14.74 12.42
N LYS A 126 -20.38 14.33 13.01
CA LYS A 126 -19.05 14.90 12.77
C LYS A 126 -18.11 13.78 12.31
N PRO A 127 -17.12 14.06 11.45
CA PRO A 127 -16.15 13.05 11.05
C PRO A 127 -15.39 12.51 12.25
N ILE A 128 -15.15 11.20 12.25
CA ILE A 128 -14.21 10.54 13.16
C ILE A 128 -13.01 10.14 12.31
N VAL A 129 -11.84 10.67 12.65
CA VAL A 129 -10.60 10.39 11.92
C VAL A 129 -9.86 9.26 12.62
N ILE A 130 -9.51 8.22 11.86
CA ILE A 130 -8.68 7.13 12.35
C ILE A 130 -7.25 7.36 11.90
N GLY A 131 -6.35 7.61 12.85
CA GLY A 131 -4.91 7.59 12.62
C GLY A 131 -4.39 6.17 12.80
N ARG A 132 -4.03 5.52 11.69
CA ARG A 132 -3.49 4.16 11.69
C ARG A 132 -1.97 4.20 11.56
N HIS A 133 -1.28 3.64 12.56
CA HIS A 133 0.15 3.33 12.45
C HIS A 133 0.34 2.30 11.32
N ALA A 134 1.12 2.66 10.31
CA ALA A 134 1.23 1.90 9.07
C ALA A 134 2.56 1.17 8.90
N HIS A 135 3.31 0.99 10.00
CA HIS A 135 4.60 0.34 10.03
C HIS A 135 4.60 -0.86 11.01
N GLY A 136 5.25 -1.96 10.62
CA GLY A 136 5.47 -3.12 11.48
C GLY A 136 4.30 -4.12 11.56
N ASP A 137 4.19 -4.77 12.71
CA ASP A 137 3.17 -5.77 13.08
C ASP A 137 2.96 -6.85 12.01
N GLN A 138 1.72 -7.23 11.73
CA GLN A 138 1.41 -8.28 10.74
C GLN A 138 1.86 -7.90 9.31
N TYR A 139 2.09 -6.61 9.02
CA TYR A 139 2.51 -6.15 7.69
C TYR A 139 4.02 -6.33 7.42
N ARG A 140 4.80 -6.61 8.47
CA ARG A 140 6.23 -6.97 8.38
C ARG A 140 6.55 -8.29 9.08
N ALA A 141 5.53 -9.09 9.40
CA ALA A 141 5.73 -10.41 9.97
C ALA A 141 6.38 -11.36 8.95
N THR A 142 7.10 -12.36 9.46
CA THR A 142 7.50 -13.54 8.70
C THR A 142 6.66 -14.70 9.18
N ASP A 143 5.90 -15.30 8.28
CA ASP A 143 5.07 -16.46 8.57
C ASP A 143 5.79 -17.75 8.16
N TYR A 144 5.52 -18.82 8.91
CA TYR A 144 6.12 -20.12 8.67
C TYR A 144 5.11 -21.23 8.96
N LYS A 145 4.93 -22.13 8.00
CA LYS A 145 4.09 -23.32 8.19
C LYS A 145 4.95 -24.45 8.73
N VAL A 146 4.82 -24.71 10.03
CA VAL A 146 5.52 -25.81 10.71
C VAL A 146 5.22 -27.15 10.02
N PRO A 147 6.24 -27.91 9.56
CA PRO A 147 6.04 -29.08 8.70
C PRO A 147 5.66 -30.37 9.46
N GLY A 148 5.89 -30.43 10.78
CA GLY A 148 5.65 -31.61 11.62
C GLY A 148 6.00 -31.35 13.08
N ALA A 149 6.09 -32.41 13.89
CA ALA A 149 6.45 -32.32 15.31
C ALA A 149 7.80 -31.63 15.52
N GLY A 150 7.89 -30.73 16.50
CA GLY A 150 9.13 -30.00 16.81
C GLY A 150 8.91 -28.77 17.69
N THR A 151 10.00 -28.07 18.00
CA THR A 151 9.97 -26.82 18.78
C THR A 151 10.26 -25.64 17.87
N VAL A 152 9.43 -24.61 17.93
CA VAL A 152 9.72 -23.30 17.33
C VAL A 152 10.31 -22.40 18.39
N THR A 153 11.51 -21.88 18.14
CA THR A 153 12.19 -20.91 18.99
C THR A 153 12.29 -19.56 18.29
N MET A 154 12.40 -18.50 19.08
CA MET A 154 12.71 -17.14 18.63
C MET A 154 14.04 -16.73 19.25
N THR A 155 14.99 -16.33 18.40
CA THR A 155 16.35 -15.96 18.83
C THR A 155 16.63 -14.50 18.49
N PHE A 156 17.09 -13.74 19.48
CA PHE A 156 17.60 -12.39 19.32
C PHE A 156 19.11 -12.39 19.49
N VAL A 157 19.84 -11.89 18.50
CA VAL A 157 21.31 -11.75 18.52
C VAL A 157 21.66 -10.27 18.62
N PRO A 158 22.18 -9.80 19.76
CA PRO A 158 22.61 -8.41 19.93
C PRO A 158 23.74 -8.04 18.95
N GLN A 159 23.66 -6.86 18.35
CA GLN A 159 24.71 -6.36 17.43
C GLN A 159 26.01 -5.99 18.14
N ASP A 160 25.95 -5.67 19.43
CA ASP A 160 27.10 -5.31 20.26
C ASP A 160 27.93 -6.52 20.72
N GLY A 161 27.59 -7.72 20.25
CA GLY A 161 28.26 -8.97 20.62
C GLY A 161 27.83 -9.53 21.97
N GLY A 162 26.77 -8.98 22.57
CA GLY A 162 26.14 -9.54 23.77
C GLY A 162 25.64 -10.98 23.57
N LYS A 163 25.34 -11.67 24.68
CA LYS A 163 24.83 -13.05 24.63
C LYS A 163 23.48 -13.10 23.89
N PRO A 164 23.30 -14.02 22.93
CA PRO A 164 21.99 -14.24 22.31
C PRO A 164 20.93 -14.63 23.34
N VAL A 165 19.71 -14.16 23.11
CA VAL A 165 18.52 -14.58 23.88
C VAL A 165 17.74 -15.53 23.00
N GLU A 166 17.48 -16.74 23.52
CA GLU A 166 16.62 -17.73 22.86
C GLU A 166 15.39 -17.99 23.73
N MET A 167 14.21 -17.95 23.12
CA MET A 167 12.94 -18.22 23.78
C MET A 167 12.16 -19.27 23.00
N GLU A 168 11.66 -20.29 23.69
CA GLU A 168 10.70 -21.22 23.13
C GLU A 168 9.36 -20.52 22.88
N VAL A 169 8.87 -20.56 21.63
CA VAL A 169 7.58 -19.99 21.25
C VAL A 169 6.47 -21.02 21.42
N ALA A 170 6.69 -22.22 20.89
CA ALA A 170 5.73 -23.32 20.97
C ALA A 170 6.38 -24.67 20.67
N LYS A 171 5.81 -25.74 21.26
CA LYS A 171 6.06 -27.13 20.89
C LYS A 171 4.88 -27.69 20.13
N PHE A 172 5.15 -28.12 18.91
CA PHE A 172 4.18 -28.76 18.02
C PHE A 172 4.29 -30.27 18.13
N LYS A 173 3.15 -30.94 18.23
CA LYS A 173 3.08 -32.41 18.22
C LYS A 173 2.92 -32.95 16.81
N ASP A 174 2.40 -32.14 15.88
CA ASP A 174 2.26 -32.48 14.47
C ASP A 174 2.23 -31.20 13.61
N ARG A 175 2.05 -31.35 12.30
CA ARG A 175 1.97 -30.25 11.34
C ARG A 175 0.83 -29.30 11.70
N GLY A 176 1.18 -28.13 12.26
CA GLY A 176 0.24 -27.06 12.57
C GLY A 176 -0.58 -27.26 13.86
N VAL A 177 -0.24 -28.23 14.71
CA VAL A 177 -0.88 -28.51 16.01
C VAL A 177 0.14 -28.82 17.10
#